data_AF-A0A436WU83-F1
#
_entry.id   AF-A0A436WU83-F1
#
_cell.length_a   1.000
_cell.length_b   1.000
_cell.length_c   1.000
_cell.angle_alpha   90.00
_cell.angle_beta   90.00
_cell.angle_gamma   90.00
#
_symmetry.space_group_name_H-M   'P 1'
#
loop_
_entity.id
_entity.type
_entity.pdbx_description
1 polymer ?
#
loop_
_entity_poly.entity_id
_entity_poly.type
_entity_poly.pdbx_seq_one_letter_code
_entity_poly.pdbx_strand_id
1 'polypeptide(L)'
;MTAMLSNREKRVLVFMHLDAPPEYGVYMKAIRHAEIIEPANVRRVVRALARKGMVQLSRLSNPADFSMAGSGYVVTVAGRAEADRLKDEVTL
;
A
#
# COMPACT_ATOMS: atom_id res chain seq x y z
N MET A 1 3.65 4.52 19.54
CA MET A 1 4.27 5.62 18.77
C MET A 1 3.70 5.58 17.36
N THR A 2 2.89 6.57 16.98
CA THR A 2 2.41 6.75 15.60
C THR A 2 3.60 7.17 14.75
N ALA A 3 4.08 6.30 13.86
CA ALA A 3 5.22 6.64 13.01
C ALA A 3 4.82 7.79 12.06
N MET A 4 5.52 8.92 12.14
CA MET A 4 5.22 10.08 11.30
C MET A 4 5.36 9.70 9.81
N LEU A 5 4.24 9.79 9.07
CA LEU A 5 4.20 9.51 7.64
C LEU A 5 4.47 10.78 6.83
N SER A 6 5.35 10.68 5.83
CA SER A 6 5.52 11.73 4.83
C SER A 6 4.29 11.85 3.93
N ASN A 7 4.08 13.01 3.29
CA ASN A 7 2.95 13.22 2.38
C ASN A 7 2.87 12.16 1.27
N ARG A 8 4.02 11.69 0.78
CA ARG A 8 4.08 10.61 -0.23
C ARG A 8 3.66 9.26 0.34
N GLU A 9 4.07 8.93 1.56
CA GLU A 9 3.65 7.70 2.25
C GLU A 9 2.16 7.72 2.57
N LYS A 10 1.61 8.88 2.99
CA LYS A 10 0.18 9.07 3.23
C LYS A 10 -0.64 8.76 1.97
N ARG A 11 -0.28 9.36 0.82
CA ARG A 11 -0.93 9.10 -0.49
C ARG A 11 -0.90 7.63 -0.89
N VAL A 12 0.25 6.97 -0.77
CA VAL A 12 0.34 5.52 -1.06
C VAL A 12 -0.54 4.71 -0.14
N LEU A 13 -0.52 5.01 1.16
CA LEU A 13 -1.29 4.26 2.14
C LEU A 13 -2.79 4.37 1.90
N VAL A 14 -3.29 5.58 1.64
CA VAL A 14 -4.70 5.82 1.29
C VAL A 14 -5.05 5.13 -0.02
N PHE A 15 -4.20 5.25 -1.05
CA PHE A 15 -4.42 4.57 -2.33
C PHE A 15 -4.52 3.05 -2.17
N MET A 16 -3.54 2.44 -1.48
CA MET A 16 -3.53 0.99 -1.21
C MET A 16 -4.75 0.54 -0.39
N HIS A 17 -5.34 1.42 0.43
CA HIS A 17 -6.52 1.10 1.21
C HIS A 17 -7.81 1.14 0.37
N LEU A 18 -7.92 2.07 -0.58
CA LEU A 18 -9.13 2.27 -1.39
C LEU A 18 -9.18 1.38 -2.64
N ASP A 19 -8.03 1.15 -3.29
CA ASP A 19 -7.97 0.49 -4.61
C ASP A 19 -7.91 -1.04 -4.54
N ALA A 20 -7.68 -1.61 -3.35
CA ALA A 20 -7.58 -3.05 -3.16
C ALA A 20 -8.58 -3.55 -2.12
N PRO A 21 -9.39 -4.57 -2.45
CA PRO A 21 -10.20 -5.23 -1.43
C PRO A 21 -9.26 -5.85 -0.38
N PRO A 22 -9.67 -5.93 0.91
CA PRO A 22 -8.78 -6.26 2.03
C PRO A 22 -8.05 -7.60 1.92
N GLU A 23 -8.62 -8.51 1.12
CA GLU A 23 -8.16 -9.87 0.87
C GLU A 23 -7.06 -9.94 -0.21
N TYR A 24 -6.89 -8.86 -0.99
CA TYR A 24 -5.92 -8.79 -2.08
C TYR A 24 -4.70 -7.98 -1.67
N GLY A 25 -3.51 -8.53 -1.91
CA GLY A 25 -2.26 -7.77 -1.84
C GLY A 25 -2.25 -6.71 -2.92
N VAL A 26 -2.08 -5.44 -2.56
CA VAL A 26 -1.96 -4.37 -3.55
C VAL A 26 -0.67 -4.60 -4.32
N TYR A 27 -0.83 -4.89 -5.60
CA TYR A 27 0.29 -5.20 -6.47
C TYR A 27 1.07 -3.92 -6.78
N MET A 28 2.41 -4.00 -6.75
CA MET A 28 3.30 -2.87 -7.06
C MET A 28 2.99 -2.23 -8.43
N LYS A 29 2.43 -3.00 -9.38
CA LYS A 29 2.03 -2.47 -10.71
C LYS A 29 0.71 -1.71 -10.66
N ALA A 30 -0.23 -2.07 -9.77
CA ALA A 30 -1.46 -1.29 -9.57
C ALA A 30 -1.12 0.08 -8.97
N ILE A 31 -0.28 0.10 -7.93
CA ILE A 31 0.25 1.36 -7.34
C ILE A 31 1.06 2.17 -8.36
N ARG A 32 1.73 1.50 -9.31
CA ARG A 32 2.49 2.13 -10.39
C ARG A 32 1.61 2.77 -11.46
N HIS A 33 0.44 2.19 -11.75
CA HIS A 33 -0.49 2.71 -12.76
C HIS A 33 -1.34 3.87 -12.25
N ALA A 34 -1.50 4.00 -10.92
CA ALA A 34 -1.94 5.25 -10.33
C ALA A 34 -0.85 6.31 -10.55
N GLU A 35 -1.09 7.25 -11.46
CA GLU A 35 -0.16 8.32 -11.90
C GLU A 35 0.32 9.28 -10.79
N ILE A 36 0.05 8.95 -9.54
CA ILE A 36 0.35 9.66 -8.30
C ILE A 36 1.85 9.60 -7.96
N ILE A 37 2.56 8.52 -8.36
CA ILE A 37 3.96 8.29 -8.01
C ILE A 37 4.74 7.67 -9.16
N GLU A 38 5.91 8.24 -9.44
CA GLU A 38 6.84 7.64 -10.38
C GLU A 38 7.12 6.17 -10.06
N PRO A 39 7.03 5.27 -11.06
CA PRO A 39 7.25 3.84 -10.89
C PRO A 39 8.49 3.42 -10.10
N ALA A 40 9.60 4.15 -10.27
CA ALA A 40 10.86 3.87 -9.60
C ALA A 40 10.79 4.08 -8.08
N ASN A 41 9.89 4.96 -7.61
CA ASN A 41 9.80 5.39 -6.22
C ASN A 41 8.80 4.58 -5.40
N VAL A 42 7.83 3.90 -6.03
CA VAL A 42 6.79 3.10 -5.36
C VAL A 42 7.37 2.05 -4.42
N ARG A 43 8.37 1.28 -4.89
CA ARG A 43 9.01 0.23 -4.07
C ARG A 43 9.65 0.78 -2.79
N ARG A 44 10.25 1.97 -2.85
CA ARG A 44 10.89 2.60 -1.69
C ARG A 44 9.86 3.03 -0.66
N VAL A 45 8.75 3.61 -1.11
CA VAL A 45 7.66 4.07 -0.25
C VAL A 45 6.96 2.89 0.44
N VAL A 46 6.59 1.86 -0.32
CA VAL A 46 5.92 0.68 0.24
C VAL A 46 6.81 -0.05 1.26
N ARG A 47 8.12 -0.18 1.01
CA ARG A 47 9.06 -0.74 2.00
C ARG A 47 9.20 0.14 3.25
N ALA A 48 9.12 1.46 3.10
CA ALA A 48 9.13 2.38 4.24
C ALA A 48 7.87 2.21 5.09
N LEU A 49 6.70 2.16 4.45
CA LEU A 49 5.42 1.83 5.11
C LEU A 49 5.46 0.47 5.81
N ALA A 50 6.12 -0.52 5.20
CA ALA A 50 6.28 -1.85 5.79
C ALA A 50 7.11 -1.82 7.07
N ARG A 51 8.24 -1.10 7.07
CA ARG A 51 9.06 -0.90 8.28
C ARG A 51 8.31 -0.14 9.38
N LYS A 52 7.32 0.68 9.00
CA LYS A 52 6.43 1.39 9.93
C LYS A 52 5.23 0.55 10.37
N GLY A 53 5.10 -0.69 9.91
CA GLY A 53 4.00 -1.59 10.25
C GLY A 53 2.65 -1.26 9.59
N MET A 54 2.64 -0.36 8.60
CA MET A 54 1.40 0.07 7.92
C MET A 54 0.97 -0.91 6.81
N VAL A 55 1.94 -1.60 6.23
CA VAL A 55 1.71 -2.65 5.24
C VAL A 55 2.60 -3.84 5.56
N GLN A 56 2.27 -5.02 5.04
CA GLN A 56 3.08 -6.22 5.22
C GLN A 56 3.15 -7.02 3.93
N LEU A 57 4.29 -7.68 3.72
CA LEU A 57 4.47 -8.58 2.59
C LEU A 57 3.54 -9.79 2.78
N SER A 58 2.58 -9.95 1.87
CA SER A 58 1.78 -11.16 1.76
C SER A 58 2.51 -12.17 0.87
N ARG A 59 2.61 -13.41 1.35
CA ARG A 59 3.14 -14.55 0.60
C ARG A 59 2.04 -15.45 0.04
N LEU A 60 0.78 -15.04 0.19
CA LEU A 60 -0.37 -15.81 -0.28
C LEU A 60 -0.46 -15.73 -1.80
N SER A 61 -0.88 -16.84 -2.42
CA SER A 61 -1.09 -16.95 -3.87
C SER A 61 -2.13 -15.94 -4.33
N ASN A 62 -1.85 -15.21 -5.41
CA ASN A 62 -2.77 -14.23 -5.99
C ASN A 62 -3.80 -14.96 -6.86
N PRO A 63 -5.11 -14.89 -6.57
CA PRO A 63 -6.15 -15.51 -7.39
C PRO A 63 -6.22 -14.92 -8.81
N ALA A 64 -5.75 -13.68 -9.01
CA ALA A 64 -5.86 -13.00 -10.31
C ALA A 64 -4.82 -13.44 -11.35
N ASP A 65 -3.66 -13.96 -10.92
CA ASP A 65 -2.53 -14.25 -11.81
C ASP A 65 -2.13 -15.73 -11.87
N PHE A 66 -2.81 -16.61 -11.11
CA PHE A 66 -2.51 -18.06 -10.98
C PHE A 66 -1.00 -18.40 -10.81
N SER A 67 -0.19 -17.45 -10.32
CA SER A 67 1.25 -17.61 -10.20
C SER A 67 1.74 -17.34 -8.78
N MET A 68 2.67 -18.18 -8.32
CA MET A 68 3.40 -17.98 -7.05
C MET A 68 4.40 -16.82 -7.11
N ALA A 69 4.44 -16.05 -8.21
CA ALA A 69 5.23 -14.82 -8.28
C ALA A 69 4.57 -13.64 -7.52
N GLY A 70 3.32 -13.82 -7.05
CA GLY A 70 2.46 -12.83 -6.38
C GLY A 70 2.84 -12.46 -4.93
N SER A 71 4.08 -12.01 -4.71
CA SER A 71 4.46 -11.38 -3.44
C SER A 71 4.04 -9.90 -3.43
N GLY A 72 2.84 -9.63 -2.91
CA GLY A 72 2.25 -8.29 -2.80
C GLY A 72 2.35 -7.69 -1.40
N TYR A 73 2.00 -6.42 -1.23
CA TYR A 73 1.88 -5.81 0.10
C TYR A 73 0.40 -5.61 0.43
N VAL A 74 -0.03 -6.12 1.59
CA VAL A 74 -1.38 -5.87 2.12
C VAL A 74 -1.32 -4.77 3.18
N VAL A 75 -2.35 -3.95 3.24
CA VAL A 75 -2.50 -2.96 4.32
C VAL A 75 -2.79 -3.69 5.63
N THR A 76 -2.06 -3.36 6.70
CA THR A 76 -2.30 -3.96 8.03
C THR A 76 -3.53 -3.34 8.70
N VAL A 77 -3.96 -3.90 9.84
CA VAL A 77 -5.02 -3.27 10.65
C VAL A 77 -4.63 -1.84 11.05
N ALA A 78 -3.38 -1.64 11.47
CA ALA A 78 -2.85 -0.31 11.82
C ALA A 78 -2.82 0.62 10.60
N GLY A 79 -2.40 0.11 9.45
CA GLY A 79 -2.39 0.87 8.20
C GLY A 79 -3.78 1.31 7.75
N ARG A 80 -4.81 0.46 7.93
CA ARG A 80 -6.20 0.82 7.60
C ARG A 80 -6.72 1.94 8.50
N ALA A 81 -6.54 1.81 9.81
CA ALA A 81 -6.95 2.85 10.76
C ALA A 81 -6.23 4.19 10.52
N GLU A 82 -4.98 4.14 10.08
CA GLU A 82 -4.23 5.34 9.67
C GLU A 82 -4.75 5.89 8.33
N ALA A 83 -4.97 5.04 7.32
CA ALA A 83 -5.52 5.44 6.03
C ALA A 83 -6.89 6.11 6.17
N ASP A 84 -7.76 5.56 7.01
CA ASP A 84 -9.09 6.10 7.29
C ASP A 84 -9.05 7.50 7.92
N ARG A 85 -8.04 7.81 8.75
CA ARG A 85 -7.83 9.16 9.28
C ARG A 85 -7.31 10.13 8.22
N LEU A 86 -6.52 9.62 7.27
CA LEU A 86 -5.84 10.44 6.27
C LEU A 86 -6.64 10.66 4.99
N LYS A 87 -7.65 9.84 4.70
CA LYS A 87 -8.35 9.88 3.41
C LYS A 87 -8.99 11.22 3.10
N ASP A 88 -9.39 11.98 4.12
CA ASP A 88 -9.98 13.31 3.99
C ASP A 88 -8.91 14.43 3.91
N GLU A 89 -7.67 14.15 4.30
CA GLU A 89 -6.54 15.09 4.25
C GLU A 89 -5.77 15.03 2.93
N VAL A 90 -5.95 13.95 2.16
CA VAL A 90 -5.06 13.58 1.07
C VAL A 90 -5.80 13.57 -0.27
N THR A 91 -5.41 14.47 -1.17
CA THR A 91 -5.80 14.39 -2.58
C THR A 91 -4.99 13.29 -3.28
N LEU A 92 -5.70 12.29 -3.79
CA LEU A 92 -5.11 11.20 -4.58
C LEU A 92 -4.82 11.66 -6.00
#